data_AF-A0A937X9P9-F1
#
_entry.id   AF-A0A937X9P9-F1
#
_cell.length_a   1.000
_cell.length_b   1.000
_cell.length_c   1.000
_cell.angle_alpha   90.00
_cell.angle_beta   90.00
_cell.angle_gamma   90.00
#
_symmetry.space_group_name_H-M   'P 1'
#
loop_
_entity.id
_entity.type
_entity.pdbx_description
1 polymer ?
#
loop_
_entity_poly.entity_id
_entity_poly.type
_entity_poly.pdbx_seq_one_letter_code
_entity_poly.pdbx_strand_id
1 'polypeptide(L)'
;MENCTLHGNGVGGTFGQAGNLGCEPLEEYNAIAVTHSILSGATAGLGVDCTMNPSLVDVSCSNVWGNAGGDAVCGVGTGNFSLDPLFCNAAEGNFHLELSSPCAPGNHPDGAGACGGALIGARSEGCEASVDGTPSRDGTLWLGNAPNPFARGTEISFRLPQAAHARLEIFDPSGRRVALLHDGPLGAGEHRVGWDGTRGDGARAASGVYFYRLRAGGAAEGMRLLMLD
;
A
#
# COMPACT_ATOMS: atom_id res chain seq x y z
N MET A 1 -6.77 21.08 3.96
CA MET A 1 -6.44 20.21 2.82
C MET A 1 -7.13 18.88 3.05
N GLU A 2 -7.78 18.34 2.04
CA GLU A 2 -8.51 17.07 2.15
C GLU A 2 -8.38 16.29 0.83
N ASN A 3 -8.26 14.96 0.89
CA ASN A 3 -8.14 14.10 -0.29
C ASN A 3 -7.01 14.55 -1.22
N CYS A 4 -5.81 14.72 -0.66
CA CYS A 4 -4.64 15.20 -1.39
C CYS A 4 -3.50 14.19 -1.32
N THR A 5 -2.66 14.16 -2.37
CA THR A 5 -1.41 13.38 -2.38
C THR A 5 -0.24 14.34 -2.56
N LEU A 6 0.57 14.50 -1.53
CA LEU A 6 1.85 15.21 -1.54
C LEU A 6 2.95 14.16 -1.69
N HIS A 7 3.69 14.23 -2.79
CA HIS A 7 4.75 13.26 -3.10
C HIS A 7 5.99 13.94 -3.66
N GLY A 8 7.17 13.50 -3.24
CA GLY A 8 8.43 13.90 -3.89
C GLY A 8 8.93 15.30 -3.55
N ASN A 9 8.33 15.99 -2.57
CA ASN A 9 8.74 17.36 -2.22
C ASN A 9 10.18 17.38 -1.68
N GLY A 10 11.01 18.27 -2.22
CA GLY A 10 12.44 18.33 -1.92
C GLY A 10 13.02 19.74 -1.75
N VAL A 11 12.23 20.77 -2.02
CA VAL A 11 12.71 22.16 -1.97
C VAL A 11 12.47 22.70 -0.57
N GLY A 12 13.55 22.96 0.16
CA GLY A 12 13.48 23.69 1.43
C GLY A 12 12.99 25.12 1.20
N GLY A 13 12.06 25.58 2.03
CA GLY A 13 11.74 27.00 2.13
C GLY A 13 12.96 27.82 2.58
N THR A 14 12.82 29.14 2.61
CA THR A 14 13.86 30.11 3.03
C THR A 14 14.46 29.87 4.42
N PHE A 15 13.91 28.95 5.21
CA PHE A 15 14.29 28.63 6.59
C PHE A 15 14.88 27.22 6.77
N GLY A 16 15.20 26.51 5.69
CA GLY A 16 16.11 25.35 5.76
C GLY A 16 15.49 24.02 6.18
N GLN A 17 14.17 23.92 6.28
CA GLN A 17 13.48 22.64 6.42
C GLN A 17 12.81 22.27 5.10
N ALA A 18 13.34 21.24 4.43
CA ALA A 18 12.67 20.57 3.33
C ALA A 18 11.60 19.62 3.90
N GLY A 19 10.54 19.34 3.15
CA GLY A 19 9.48 18.45 3.63
C GLY A 19 8.19 18.53 2.83
N ASN A 20 7.19 17.75 3.21
CA ASN A 20 5.85 17.82 2.61
C ASN A 20 5.00 18.94 3.25
N LEU A 21 5.08 19.12 4.56
CA LEU A 21 4.43 20.21 5.30
C LEU A 21 5.39 20.80 6.34
N GLY A 22 5.42 22.13 6.44
CA GLY A 22 6.19 22.88 7.44
C GLY A 22 5.39 24.07 7.96
N CYS A 23 5.62 24.46 9.22
CA CYS A 23 4.99 25.64 9.83
C CYS A 23 6.03 26.62 10.35
N GLU A 24 6.00 27.83 9.80
CA GLU A 24 6.88 28.94 10.17
C GLU A 24 6.21 29.88 11.18
N PRO A 25 6.96 30.49 12.11
CA PRO A 25 6.43 31.49 13.05
C PRO A 25 6.27 32.84 12.35
N LEU A 26 5.06 33.17 11.88
CA LEU A 26 4.67 34.56 11.60
C LEU A 26 3.48 34.96 12.48
N GLU A 27 3.31 36.26 12.67
CA GLU A 27 2.47 36.87 13.72
C GLU A 27 0.95 36.71 13.50
N GLU A 28 0.50 36.21 12.35
CA GLU A 28 -0.89 35.86 12.05
C GLU A 28 -0.97 34.62 11.15
N TYR A 29 -1.42 33.49 11.68
CA TYR A 29 -1.72 32.31 10.85
C TYR A 29 -3.02 31.61 11.22
N ASN A 30 -3.70 31.12 10.18
CA ASN A 30 -4.79 30.15 10.27
C ASN A 30 -4.21 28.76 10.50
N ALA A 31 -4.88 27.94 11.31
CA ALA A 31 -4.51 26.54 11.48
C ALA A 31 -4.61 25.77 10.15
N ILE A 32 -3.65 24.88 9.90
CA ILE A 32 -3.63 23.96 8.77
C ILE A 32 -4.21 22.64 9.24
N ALA A 33 -5.38 22.28 8.72
CA ALA A 33 -5.95 20.95 8.86
C ALA A 33 -5.68 20.13 7.60
N VAL A 34 -5.18 18.90 7.74
CA VAL A 34 -4.94 17.93 6.68
C VAL A 34 -5.65 16.64 7.04
N THR A 35 -6.55 16.19 6.15
CA THR A 35 -7.31 14.96 6.38
C THR A 35 -7.44 14.12 5.12
N HIS A 36 -7.62 12.81 5.25
CA HIS A 36 -7.77 11.88 4.13
C HIS A 36 -6.68 12.03 3.06
N SER A 37 -5.44 12.30 3.47
CA SER A 37 -4.36 12.68 2.55
C SER A 37 -3.14 11.78 2.66
N ILE A 38 -2.34 11.70 1.60
CA ILE A 38 -1.07 10.99 1.56
C ILE A 38 0.06 12.00 1.55
N LEU A 39 1.03 11.84 2.44
CA LEU A 39 2.25 12.63 2.54
C LEU A 39 3.44 11.67 2.47
N SER A 40 4.06 11.59 1.30
CA SER A 40 5.10 10.59 1.06
C SER A 40 6.28 11.09 0.26
N GLY A 41 7.37 10.33 0.32
CA GLY A 41 8.49 10.48 -0.60
C GLY A 41 9.16 11.84 -0.59
N ALA A 42 9.06 12.63 0.50
CA ALA A 42 9.82 13.85 0.62
C ALA A 42 11.32 13.51 0.47
N THR A 43 12.01 14.17 -0.45
CA THR A 43 13.41 13.85 -0.80
C THR A 43 14.41 14.50 0.16
N ALA A 44 13.94 15.43 1.00
CA ALA A 44 14.68 15.99 2.12
C ALA A 44 13.72 16.47 3.23
N GLY A 45 14.20 16.43 4.48
CA GLY A 45 13.48 16.82 5.70
C GLY A 45 12.16 16.07 5.97
N LEU A 46 11.34 16.58 6.89
CA LEU A 46 10.23 15.82 7.49
C LEU A 46 8.99 15.76 6.59
N GLY A 47 8.21 14.68 6.70
CA GLY A 47 6.87 14.62 6.11
C GLY A 47 5.97 15.72 6.68
N VAL A 48 5.99 15.87 8.00
CA VAL A 48 5.31 16.95 8.72
C VAL A 48 6.24 17.55 9.78
N ASP A 49 6.62 18.81 9.59
CA ASP A 49 7.29 19.62 10.61
C ASP A 49 6.32 20.65 11.21
N CYS A 50 6.03 20.47 12.49
CA CYS A 50 5.26 21.40 13.31
C CYS A 50 5.98 21.73 14.63
N THR A 51 7.31 21.56 14.67
CA THR A 51 8.14 21.76 15.88
C THR A 51 8.02 23.17 16.45
N MET A 52 7.83 24.17 15.58
CA MET A 52 7.70 25.57 15.99
C MET A 52 6.29 25.94 16.49
N ASN A 53 5.24 25.31 15.97
CA ASN A 53 3.83 25.63 16.31
C ASN A 53 2.92 24.39 16.24
N PRO A 54 3.00 23.44 17.19
CA PRO A 54 2.28 22.17 17.10
C PRO A 54 0.75 22.30 17.20
N SER A 55 0.24 23.42 17.74
CA SER A 55 -1.21 23.69 17.82
C SER A 55 -1.82 24.23 16.53
N LEU A 56 -0.99 24.59 15.53
CA LEU A 56 -1.45 25.12 14.25
C LEU A 56 -1.52 24.05 13.15
N VAL A 57 -1.08 22.82 13.42
CA VAL A 57 -1.13 21.72 12.46
C VAL A 57 -1.95 20.59 13.04
N ASP A 58 -3.03 20.24 12.36
CA ASP A 58 -3.81 19.04 12.63
C ASP A 58 -3.75 18.15 11.39
N VAL A 59 -3.07 17.00 11.51
CA VAL A 59 -3.11 15.94 10.51
C VAL A 59 -3.94 14.82 11.08
N SER A 60 -5.03 14.42 10.44
CA SER A 60 -5.89 13.30 10.87
C SER A 60 -6.22 12.42 9.69
N CYS A 61 -6.59 11.15 9.92
CA CYS A 61 -7.00 10.22 8.85
C CYS A 61 -6.13 10.29 7.59
N SER A 62 -4.80 10.30 7.77
CA SER A 62 -3.85 10.50 6.68
C SER A 62 -2.73 9.48 6.75
N ASN A 63 -2.14 9.19 5.60
CA ASN A 63 -0.96 8.35 5.51
C ASN A 63 0.29 9.20 5.39
N VAL A 64 1.19 9.12 6.36
CA VAL A 64 2.47 9.83 6.34
C VAL A 64 3.59 8.81 6.32
N TRP A 65 4.24 8.62 5.16
CA TRP A 65 5.13 7.49 4.94
C TRP A 65 6.30 7.79 4.02
N GLY A 66 7.48 7.25 4.34
CA GLY A 66 8.62 7.18 3.41
C GLY A 66 9.27 8.53 3.13
N ASN A 67 9.25 9.45 4.10
CA ASN A 67 9.85 10.77 3.97
C ASN A 67 11.32 10.73 4.45
N ALA A 68 12.26 11.29 3.67
CA ALA A 68 13.70 11.12 3.88
C ALA A 68 14.21 11.63 5.23
N GLY A 69 13.62 12.69 5.77
CA GLY A 69 13.94 13.22 7.10
C GLY A 69 13.11 12.64 8.24
N GLY A 70 12.17 11.72 7.96
CA GLY A 70 11.21 11.15 8.90
C GLY A 70 9.77 11.60 8.64
N ASP A 71 8.78 10.84 9.14
CA ASP A 71 7.37 11.05 8.79
C ASP A 71 6.71 12.22 9.55
N ALA A 72 6.83 12.31 10.89
CA ALA A 72 6.34 13.46 11.66
C ALA A 72 6.90 13.53 13.10
N VAL A 73 6.96 14.74 13.69
CA VAL A 73 7.42 14.98 15.09
C VAL A 73 6.41 15.79 15.93
N CYS A 74 5.12 15.83 15.60
CA CYS A 74 4.11 16.50 16.45
C CYS A 74 2.66 16.16 16.10
N GLY A 75 1.78 16.47 17.07
CA GLY A 75 0.32 16.36 17.11
C GLY A 75 -0.40 15.79 15.90
N VAL A 76 -0.24 14.50 15.68
CA VAL A 76 -1.09 13.73 14.78
C VAL A 76 -2.47 13.63 15.44
N GLY A 77 -3.48 14.23 14.83
CA GLY A 77 -4.88 13.90 15.07
C GLY A 77 -5.12 12.39 14.92
N THR A 78 -6.35 11.94 15.10
CA THR A 78 -6.62 10.49 15.16
C THR A 78 -6.67 9.86 13.76
N GLY A 79 -6.41 8.55 13.71
CA GLY A 79 -6.59 7.75 12.50
C GLY A 79 -5.47 7.84 11.47
N ASN A 80 -4.33 8.45 11.80
CA ASN A 80 -3.17 8.42 10.91
C ASN A 80 -2.45 7.08 10.94
N PHE A 81 -1.76 6.77 9.85
CA PHE A 81 -0.89 5.60 9.74
C PHE A 81 0.33 5.90 8.87
N SER A 82 1.31 5.01 8.90
CA SER A 82 2.54 5.09 8.11
C SER A 82 2.76 3.74 7.43
N LEU A 83 2.23 3.60 6.21
CA LEU A 83 2.40 2.43 5.35
C LEU A 83 2.59 2.86 3.90
N ASP A 84 3.20 2.00 3.08
CA ASP A 84 3.37 2.27 1.65
C ASP A 84 1.99 2.47 0.97
N PRO A 85 1.70 3.65 0.39
CA PRO A 85 0.42 3.95 -0.25
C PRO A 85 0.15 3.18 -1.55
N LEU A 86 1.06 2.32 -2.04
CA LEU A 86 0.89 1.48 -3.25
C LEU A 86 0.15 2.19 -4.40
N PHE A 87 0.87 3.09 -5.07
CA PHE A 87 0.38 3.79 -6.26
C PHE A 87 0.56 2.95 -7.53
N CYS A 88 -0.33 3.13 -8.49
CA CYS A 88 -0.25 2.48 -9.80
C CYS A 88 1.08 2.75 -10.54
N ASN A 89 1.57 4.00 -10.51
CA ASN A 89 2.93 4.35 -10.93
C ASN A 89 3.33 5.75 -10.43
N ALA A 90 3.77 5.85 -9.17
CA ALA A 90 4.19 7.14 -8.58
C ALA A 90 5.37 7.79 -9.32
N ALA A 91 6.31 7.00 -9.84
CA ALA A 91 7.49 7.50 -10.54
C ALA A 91 7.13 8.24 -11.84
N GLU A 92 6.03 7.85 -12.48
CA GLU A 92 5.47 8.52 -13.67
C GLU A 92 4.33 9.50 -13.32
N GLY A 93 4.08 9.76 -12.03
CA GLY A 93 3.04 10.68 -11.57
C GLY A 93 1.62 10.11 -11.58
N ASN A 94 1.45 8.79 -11.80
CA ASN A 94 0.18 8.11 -11.65
C ASN A 94 -0.06 7.72 -10.19
N PHE A 95 -0.71 8.63 -9.47
CA PHE A 95 -1.06 8.47 -8.07
C PHE A 95 -2.43 7.81 -7.83
N HIS A 96 -3.05 7.17 -8.85
CA HIS A 96 -4.15 6.25 -8.58
C HIS A 96 -3.68 5.13 -7.65
N LEU A 97 -4.59 4.66 -6.81
CA LEU A 97 -4.26 3.62 -5.85
C LEU A 97 -4.43 2.24 -6.50
N GLU A 98 -3.51 1.34 -6.16
CA GLU A 98 -3.78 -0.08 -6.33
C GLU A 98 -4.97 -0.50 -5.44
N LEU A 99 -5.74 -1.50 -5.88
CA LEU A 99 -6.87 -2.04 -5.11
C LEU A 99 -6.47 -2.57 -3.73
N SER A 100 -5.19 -2.94 -3.54
CA SER A 100 -4.64 -3.43 -2.28
C SER A 100 -3.90 -2.37 -1.48
N SER A 101 -3.90 -1.11 -1.94
CA SER A 101 -3.30 -0.02 -1.20
C SER A 101 -3.94 0.11 0.19
N PRO A 102 -3.16 0.31 1.27
CA PRO A 102 -3.72 0.63 2.58
C PRO A 102 -4.46 1.97 2.59
N CYS A 103 -4.26 2.80 1.58
CA CYS A 103 -4.96 4.06 1.37
C CYS A 103 -6.26 3.91 0.57
N ALA A 104 -6.51 2.75 -0.04
CA ALA A 104 -7.76 2.49 -0.76
C ALA A 104 -8.93 2.27 0.23
N PRO A 105 -10.16 2.62 -0.16
CA PRO A 105 -11.35 2.39 0.65
C PRO A 105 -11.43 0.97 1.23
N GLY A 106 -11.63 0.88 2.55
CA GLY A 106 -11.77 -0.39 3.27
C GLY A 106 -10.46 -1.13 3.58
N ASN A 107 -9.30 -0.68 3.08
CA ASN A 107 -8.01 -1.32 3.32
C ASN A 107 -7.18 -0.69 4.44
N HIS A 108 -7.73 0.34 5.10
CA HIS A 108 -7.03 1.06 6.14
C HIS A 108 -6.57 0.09 7.26
N PRO A 109 -5.35 0.24 7.81
CA PRO A 109 -4.79 -0.71 8.78
C PRO A 109 -5.57 -0.82 10.09
N ASP A 110 -6.36 0.20 10.46
CA ASP A 110 -7.29 0.16 11.59
C ASP A 110 -8.73 -0.30 11.20
N GLY A 111 -8.93 -0.70 9.94
CA GLY A 111 -10.21 -1.08 9.36
C GLY A 111 -11.11 0.12 9.08
N ALA A 112 -12.40 0.03 9.47
CA ALA A 112 -13.29 1.19 9.40
C ALA A 112 -12.93 2.28 10.42
N GLY A 113 -12.23 1.93 11.50
CA GLY A 113 -11.51 2.82 12.43
C GLY A 113 -12.07 4.21 12.71
N ALA A 114 -11.18 5.17 12.95
CA ALA A 114 -11.53 6.58 13.16
C ALA A 114 -11.88 7.31 11.84
N CYS A 115 -11.56 6.69 10.70
CA CYS A 115 -11.60 7.29 9.37
C CYS A 115 -12.70 6.72 8.46
N GLY A 116 -13.60 5.91 9.02
CA GLY A 116 -14.72 5.32 8.29
C GLY A 116 -14.34 4.37 7.15
N GLY A 117 -13.08 3.91 7.09
CA GLY A 117 -12.56 3.14 5.95
C GLY A 117 -12.55 3.96 4.64
N ALA A 118 -12.48 5.28 4.74
CA ALA A 118 -12.49 6.18 3.59
C ALA A 118 -11.22 6.07 2.74
N LEU A 119 -11.30 6.61 1.53
CA LEU A 119 -10.14 6.86 0.67
C LEU A 119 -9.15 7.79 1.38
N ILE A 120 -7.85 7.49 1.27
CA ILE A 120 -6.77 8.35 1.72
C ILE A 120 -5.97 8.75 0.47
N GLY A 121 -5.95 10.04 0.13
CA GLY A 121 -5.26 10.56 -1.06
C GLY A 121 -6.19 11.13 -2.14
N ALA A 122 -5.59 11.63 -3.21
CA ALA A 122 -6.30 12.42 -4.24
C ALA A 122 -7.01 11.61 -5.33
N ARG A 123 -6.57 10.37 -5.56
CA ARG A 123 -7.06 9.53 -6.66
C ARG A 123 -7.64 8.25 -6.07
N SER A 124 -8.77 7.83 -6.62
CA SER A 124 -9.39 6.56 -6.26
C SER A 124 -8.53 5.37 -6.67
N GLU A 125 -8.92 4.21 -6.18
CA GLU A 125 -8.45 2.94 -6.71
C GLU A 125 -8.74 2.79 -8.22
N GLY A 126 -7.90 2.03 -8.91
CA GLY A 126 -8.06 1.70 -10.32
C GLY A 126 -6.87 2.13 -11.15
N CYS A 127 -5.98 1.17 -11.44
CA CYS A 127 -4.92 1.35 -12.42
C CYS A 127 -5.49 1.07 -13.82
N GLU A 128 -6.36 1.95 -14.34
CA GLU A 128 -6.80 1.80 -15.73
C GLU A 128 -5.56 1.84 -16.65
N ALA A 129 -5.46 0.85 -17.53
CA ALA A 129 -4.46 0.85 -18.57
C ALA A 129 -4.67 2.08 -19.44
N SER A 130 -3.68 2.97 -19.45
CA SER A 130 -3.65 4.16 -20.31
C SER A 130 -4.11 3.78 -21.72
N VAL A 131 -5.21 4.39 -22.15
CA VAL A 131 -5.81 4.23 -23.48
C VAL A 131 -4.88 4.94 -24.47
N ASP A 132 -3.75 4.31 -24.78
CA ASP A 132 -2.89 4.62 -25.93
C ASP A 132 -1.74 3.60 -25.99
N GLY A 133 -2.09 2.37 -26.39
CA GLY A 133 -1.31 1.50 -27.29
C GLY A 133 0.18 1.25 -27.04
N THR A 134 0.73 1.63 -25.90
CA THR A 134 2.16 1.54 -25.60
C THR A 134 2.30 0.79 -24.27
N PRO A 135 2.80 -0.45 -24.26
CA PRO A 135 2.95 -1.20 -23.02
C PRO A 135 4.10 -0.61 -22.20
N SER A 136 3.83 0.34 -21.31
CA SER A 136 4.76 0.71 -20.24
C SER A 136 4.48 -0.12 -18.99
N ARG A 137 4.96 -1.36 -19.01
CA ARG A 137 5.42 -2.04 -17.79
C ARG A 137 6.76 -2.66 -18.12
N ASP A 138 7.83 -2.09 -17.59
CA ASP A 138 9.04 -2.86 -17.36
C ASP A 138 8.70 -3.98 -16.36
N GLY A 139 8.52 -5.21 -16.88
CA GLY A 139 9.04 -6.43 -16.28
C GLY A 139 8.57 -6.91 -14.88
N THR A 140 7.73 -6.20 -14.13
CA THR A 140 7.51 -6.55 -12.72
C THR A 140 6.41 -7.60 -12.50
N LEU A 141 6.75 -8.65 -11.75
CA LEU A 141 5.85 -9.66 -11.21
C LEU A 141 4.98 -9.02 -10.11
N TRP A 142 3.66 -9.05 -10.24
CA TRP A 142 2.72 -8.56 -9.20
C TRP A 142 2.04 -9.73 -8.51
N LEU A 143 1.77 -9.63 -7.21
CA LEU A 143 1.16 -10.68 -6.39
C LEU A 143 0.30 -10.07 -5.27
N GLY A 144 -0.97 -10.44 -5.20
CA GLY A 144 -1.95 -9.96 -4.23
C GLY A 144 -2.97 -11.03 -3.85
N ASN A 145 -3.72 -10.81 -2.77
CA ASN A 145 -4.85 -11.67 -2.42
C ASN A 145 -6.02 -10.90 -1.81
N ALA A 146 -7.24 -11.27 -2.18
CA ALA A 146 -8.46 -10.67 -1.65
C ALA A 146 -9.58 -11.72 -1.52
N PRO A 147 -10.37 -11.71 -0.44
CA PRO A 147 -10.21 -10.86 0.75
C PRO A 147 -9.03 -11.30 1.63
N ASN A 148 -8.51 -10.38 2.45
CA ASN A 148 -7.53 -10.63 3.50
C ASN A 148 -7.79 -9.66 4.66
N PRO A 149 -8.27 -10.10 5.84
CA PRO A 149 -8.47 -11.49 6.26
C PRO A 149 -9.61 -12.22 5.52
N PHE A 150 -9.64 -13.56 5.54
CA PHE A 150 -10.72 -14.35 4.94
C PHE A 150 -11.17 -15.53 5.82
N ALA A 151 -12.43 -15.95 5.67
CA ALA A 151 -13.00 -17.10 6.38
C ALA A 151 -13.24 -18.35 5.51
N ARG A 152 -13.82 -18.17 4.32
CA ARG A 152 -14.24 -19.28 3.44
C ARG A 152 -13.32 -19.53 2.24
N GLY A 153 -12.58 -18.50 1.82
CA GLY A 153 -11.54 -18.56 0.81
C GLY A 153 -11.00 -17.18 0.46
N THR A 154 -9.84 -17.14 -0.16
CA THR A 154 -9.20 -15.94 -0.73
C THR A 154 -8.83 -16.21 -2.19
N GLU A 155 -8.94 -15.21 -3.04
CA GLU A 155 -8.42 -15.26 -4.40
C GLU A 155 -7.02 -14.67 -4.41
N ILE A 156 -6.03 -15.43 -4.88
CA ILE A 156 -4.67 -14.94 -5.10
C ILE A 156 -4.56 -14.52 -6.56
N SER A 157 -4.25 -13.25 -6.77
CA SER A 157 -4.14 -12.63 -8.08
C SER A 157 -2.67 -12.29 -8.34
N PHE A 158 -2.19 -12.54 -9.56
CA PHE A 158 -0.83 -12.19 -9.94
C PHE A 158 -0.71 -11.86 -11.42
N ARG A 159 0.32 -11.09 -11.79
CA ARG A 159 0.60 -10.77 -13.20
C ARG A 159 1.99 -11.25 -13.60
N LEU A 160 2.05 -11.99 -14.70
CA LEU A 160 3.28 -12.40 -15.31
C LEU A 160 3.67 -11.40 -16.42
N PRO A 161 4.89 -10.82 -16.39
CA PRO A 161 5.35 -9.91 -17.43
C PRO A 161 5.59 -10.62 -18.77
N GLN A 162 5.94 -11.91 -18.71
CA GLN A 162 6.16 -12.78 -19.86
C GLN A 162 5.68 -14.19 -19.53
N ALA A 163 5.48 -15.02 -20.56
CA ALA A 163 5.15 -16.42 -20.35
C ALA A 163 6.27 -17.13 -19.59
N ALA A 164 5.91 -17.87 -18.53
CA ALA A 164 6.86 -18.53 -17.66
C ALA A 164 6.24 -19.76 -16.99
N HIS A 165 7.11 -20.65 -16.49
CA HIS A 165 6.68 -21.66 -15.52
C HIS A 165 6.44 -20.98 -14.18
N ALA A 166 5.19 -20.98 -13.74
CA ALA A 166 4.75 -20.36 -12.49
C ALA A 166 4.51 -21.44 -11.43
N ARG A 167 4.94 -21.17 -10.19
CA ARG A 167 4.67 -22.02 -9.04
C ARG A 167 4.18 -21.19 -7.86
N LEU A 168 2.94 -21.45 -7.43
CA LEU A 168 2.27 -20.75 -6.35
C LEU A 168 2.04 -21.70 -5.17
N GLU A 169 2.60 -21.35 -4.01
CA GLU A 169 2.61 -22.21 -2.81
C GLU A 169 2.16 -21.45 -1.57
N ILE A 170 1.51 -22.14 -0.64
CA ILE A 170 1.16 -21.64 0.70
C ILE A 170 2.05 -22.30 1.76
N PHE A 171 2.47 -21.55 2.76
CA PHE A 171 3.33 -21.95 3.87
C PHE A 171 2.75 -21.52 5.22
N ASP A 172 2.99 -22.32 6.25
CA ASP A 172 2.75 -21.93 7.64
C ASP A 172 3.93 -21.08 8.16
N PRO A 173 3.82 -20.46 9.37
CA PRO A 173 4.89 -19.63 9.92
C PRO A 173 6.20 -20.37 10.21
N SER A 174 6.19 -21.70 10.25
CA SER A 174 7.41 -22.51 10.37
C SER A 174 8.11 -22.74 9.02
N GLY A 175 7.54 -22.23 7.92
CA GLY A 175 8.04 -22.40 6.56
C GLY A 175 7.66 -23.75 5.94
N ARG A 176 6.80 -24.54 6.59
CA ARG A 176 6.32 -25.82 6.04
C ARG A 176 5.22 -25.54 5.01
N ARG A 177 5.32 -26.19 3.84
CA ARG A 177 4.34 -26.05 2.77
C ARG A 177 2.99 -26.65 3.21
N VAL A 178 1.97 -25.82 3.15
CA VAL A 178 0.57 -26.13 3.49
C VAL A 178 -0.19 -26.60 2.25
N ALA A 179 -0.04 -25.88 1.14
CA ALA A 179 -0.70 -26.19 -0.13
C ALA A 179 0.16 -25.80 -1.33
N LEU A 180 -0.05 -26.48 -2.47
CA LEU A 180 0.44 -26.10 -3.78
C LEU A 180 -0.78 -25.75 -4.63
N LEU A 181 -0.87 -24.50 -5.06
CA LEU A 181 -2.05 -24.00 -5.75
C LEU A 181 -1.90 -24.03 -7.26
N HIS A 182 -0.67 -23.83 -7.75
CA HIS A 182 -0.34 -23.92 -9.16
C HIS A 182 1.11 -24.34 -9.34
N ASP A 183 1.39 -25.19 -10.34
CA ASP A 183 2.74 -25.57 -10.78
C ASP A 183 2.69 -25.91 -12.27
N GLY A 184 3.04 -24.94 -13.13
CA GLY A 184 2.95 -25.14 -14.57
C GLY A 184 3.16 -23.87 -15.40
N PRO A 185 3.19 -24.02 -16.74
CA PRO A 185 3.33 -22.89 -17.65
C PRO A 185 2.10 -21.99 -17.62
N LEU A 186 2.32 -20.69 -17.58
CA LEU A 186 1.31 -19.65 -17.76
C LEU A 186 1.79 -18.61 -18.76
N GLY A 187 0.85 -18.06 -19.52
CA GLY A 187 1.12 -16.96 -20.44
C GLY A 187 1.43 -15.64 -19.71
N ALA A 188 1.94 -14.66 -20.45
CA ALA A 188 2.00 -13.29 -19.96
C ALA A 188 0.57 -12.77 -19.67
N GLY A 189 0.44 -11.89 -18.68
CA GLY A 189 -0.85 -11.31 -18.28
C GLY A 189 -1.27 -11.69 -16.87
N GLU A 190 -2.54 -11.41 -16.55
CA GLU A 190 -3.12 -11.58 -15.22
C GLU A 190 -3.68 -12.97 -15.01
N HIS A 191 -3.50 -13.50 -13.81
CA HIS A 191 -3.92 -14.83 -13.38
C HIS A 191 -4.55 -14.76 -12.00
N ARG A 192 -5.51 -15.65 -11.76
CA ARG A 192 -6.25 -15.75 -10.50
C ARG A 192 -6.34 -17.21 -10.07
N VAL A 193 -6.02 -17.46 -8.81
CA VAL A 193 -6.03 -18.80 -8.22
C VAL A 193 -6.68 -18.73 -6.84
N GLY A 194 -7.78 -19.46 -6.67
CA GLY A 194 -8.48 -19.54 -5.40
C GLY A 194 -7.76 -20.46 -4.41
N TRP A 195 -7.73 -20.05 -3.14
CA TRP A 195 -7.43 -20.94 -2.04
C TRP A 195 -8.55 -20.87 -1.02
N ASP A 196 -9.20 -22.00 -0.78
CA ASP A 196 -10.28 -22.09 0.18
C ASP A 196 -9.76 -22.20 1.61
N GLY A 197 -8.50 -22.59 1.86
CA GLY A 197 -7.97 -22.95 3.18
C GLY A 197 -7.66 -24.43 3.31
N THR A 198 -7.80 -25.22 2.25
CA THR A 198 -7.52 -26.65 2.23
C THR A 198 -6.03 -26.92 2.08
N ARG A 199 -5.52 -27.87 2.88
CA ARG A 199 -4.13 -28.35 2.87
C ARG A 199 -3.91 -29.42 1.80
N GLY A 200 -2.65 -29.72 1.50
CA GLY A 200 -2.27 -30.78 0.56
C GLY A 200 -2.70 -32.20 0.96
N ASP A 201 -3.09 -32.43 2.22
CA ASP A 201 -3.66 -33.68 2.72
C ASP A 201 -5.20 -33.71 2.70
N GLY A 202 -5.84 -32.67 2.17
CA GLY A 202 -7.30 -32.53 2.11
C GLY A 202 -7.95 -32.03 3.41
N ALA A 203 -7.18 -31.84 4.47
CA ALA A 203 -7.69 -31.27 5.72
C ALA A 203 -7.77 -29.74 5.66
N ARG A 204 -8.62 -29.15 6.49
CA ARG A 204 -8.67 -27.69 6.68
C ARG A 204 -7.42 -27.20 7.42
N ALA A 205 -6.81 -26.12 6.93
CA ALA A 205 -5.79 -25.38 7.68
C ALA A 205 -6.44 -24.64 8.86
N ALA A 206 -5.73 -24.50 9.98
CA ALA A 206 -6.27 -23.80 11.15
C ALA A 206 -6.35 -22.28 10.91
N SER A 207 -7.20 -21.55 11.65
CA SER A 207 -7.07 -20.10 11.74
C SER A 207 -5.63 -19.65 12.04
N GLY A 208 -5.19 -18.57 11.40
CA GLY A 208 -3.90 -17.98 11.68
C GLY A 208 -3.23 -17.33 10.49
N VAL A 209 -1.98 -16.94 10.70
CA VAL A 209 -1.12 -16.32 9.70
C VAL A 209 -0.52 -17.39 8.79
N TYR A 210 -0.58 -17.15 7.49
CA TYR A 210 0.11 -17.94 6.48
C TYR A 210 0.89 -17.02 5.54
N PHE A 211 1.78 -17.63 4.77
CA PHE A 211 2.54 -16.96 3.73
C PHE A 211 2.28 -17.65 2.40
N TYR A 212 2.23 -16.90 1.32
CA TYR A 212 2.16 -17.44 -0.02
C TYR A 212 3.29 -16.91 -0.87
N ARG A 213 3.79 -17.74 -1.78
CA ARG A 213 4.94 -17.41 -2.62
C ARG A 213 4.67 -17.81 -4.05
N LEU A 214 4.87 -16.86 -4.96
CA LEU A 214 4.88 -17.08 -6.40
C LEU A 214 6.33 -17.11 -6.90
N ARG A 215 6.68 -18.12 -7.69
CA ARG A 215 7.94 -18.18 -8.43
C ARG A 215 7.63 -18.23 -9.92
N ALA A 216 8.17 -17.32 -10.71
CA ALA A 216 7.99 -17.29 -12.15
C ALA A 216 9.15 -16.57 -12.84
N GLY A 217 9.67 -17.13 -13.93
CA GLY A 217 10.66 -16.45 -14.78
C GLY A 217 11.97 -16.06 -14.07
N GLY A 218 12.36 -16.77 -13.01
CA GLY A 218 13.54 -16.45 -12.19
C GLY A 218 13.28 -15.48 -11.03
N ALA A 219 12.10 -14.84 -10.99
CA ALA A 219 11.66 -14.00 -9.87
C ALA A 219 10.87 -14.82 -8.83
N ALA A 220 10.89 -14.36 -7.58
CA ALA A 220 10.09 -14.92 -6.50
C ALA A 220 9.51 -13.79 -5.64
N GLU A 221 8.19 -13.75 -5.52
CA GLU A 221 7.45 -12.80 -4.70
C GLU A 221 6.70 -13.52 -3.58
N GLY A 222 6.65 -12.91 -2.39
CA GLY A 222 6.09 -13.52 -1.20
C GLY A 222 5.23 -12.55 -0.39
N MET A 223 4.06 -13.00 0.03
CA MET A 223 3.06 -12.17 0.69
C MET A 223 2.47 -12.88 1.92
N ARG A 224 1.92 -12.13 2.86
CA ARG A 224 1.29 -12.63 4.09
C ARG A 224 -0.23 -12.61 3.94
N LEU A 225 -0.90 -13.64 4.42
CA LEU A 225 -2.36 -13.72 4.48
C LEU A 225 -2.84 -14.13 5.88
N LEU A 226 -4.02 -13.67 6.29
CA LEU A 226 -4.68 -14.02 7.55
C LEU A 226 -5.96 -14.82 7.29
N MET A 227 -6.02 -16.03 7.82
CA MET A 227 -7.20 -16.90 7.79
C MET A 227 -7.93 -16.87 9.13
N LEU A 228 -9.25 -16.79 9.07
CA LEU A 228 -10.18 -16.84 10.19
C LEU A 228 -11.09 -18.07 10.02
N ASP A 229 -11.55 -18.68 11.11
CA ASP A 229 -12.56 -19.75 11.10
C ASP A 229 -13.99 -19.19 11.12
#